data_AF-A0AAJ0GS79-F1
#
_entry.id   AF-A0AAJ0GS79-F1
#
_cell.length_a   1.000
_cell.length_b   1.000
_cell.length_c   1.000
_cell.angle_alpha   90.00
_cell.angle_beta   90.00
_cell.angle_gamma   90.00
#
_symmetry.space_group_name_H-M   'P 1'
#
loop_
_entity.id
_entity.type
_entity.pdbx_description
1 polymer ?
#
loop_
_entity_poly.entity_id
_entity_poly.type
_entity_poly.pdbx_seq_one_letter_code
_entity_poly.pdbx_strand_id
1 'polypeptide(L)'
;YIASYLRSYGAQTRTGQLFNMATVHAPDCGEWSVYAHGTALALAKYIDNTVNSSVLFADIANTIDGGASATADQQATSLIGCGTRRGSFGVQVNASAPAYKASTYPAGYTPDGILIKIVASGA
;
A
#
# COMPACT_ATOMS: atom_id res chain seq x y z
N TYR A 1 13.26 4.30 -3.37
CA TYR A 1 12.88 4.09 -4.79
C TYR A 1 11.46 3.55 -4.92
N ILE A 2 11.16 2.35 -4.38
CA ILE A 2 9.83 1.69 -4.50
C ILE A 2 8.67 2.65 -4.24
N ALA A 3 8.66 3.37 -3.12
CA ALA A 3 7.60 4.33 -2.79
C ALA A 3 7.42 5.43 -3.87
N SER A 4 8.52 5.99 -4.37
CA SER A 4 8.49 6.98 -5.46
C SER A 4 7.87 6.41 -6.74
N TYR A 5 8.28 5.20 -7.14
CA TYR A 5 7.70 4.52 -8.31
C TYR A 5 6.20 4.30 -8.14
N LEU A 6 5.75 3.75 -7.00
CA LEU A 6 4.33 3.49 -6.75
C LEU A 6 3.50 4.77 -6.76
N ARG A 7 4.04 5.87 -6.22
CA ARG A 7 3.40 7.18 -6.26
C ARG A 7 3.25 7.69 -7.69
N SER A 8 4.30 7.61 -8.50
CA SER A 8 4.25 8.00 -9.91
C SER A 8 3.31 7.11 -10.73
N TYR A 9 3.31 5.80 -10.49
CA TYR A 9 2.41 4.85 -11.13
C TYR A 9 0.94 5.14 -10.78
N GLY A 10 0.67 5.35 -9.50
CA GLY A 10 -0.65 5.77 -9.01
C GLY A 10 -1.16 7.04 -9.69
N ALA A 11 -0.27 8.02 -9.90
CA ALA A 11 -0.61 9.31 -10.52
C ALA A 11 -0.84 9.27 -12.04
N GLN A 12 -0.67 8.13 -12.72
CA GLN A 12 -0.93 8.02 -14.16
C GLN A 12 -2.41 8.19 -14.53
N THR A 13 -3.31 8.05 -13.56
CA THR A 13 -4.74 8.33 -13.75
C THR A 13 -5.15 9.51 -12.88
N ARG A 14 -6.14 10.29 -13.34
CA ARG A 14 -6.58 11.52 -12.65
C ARG A 14 -7.09 11.25 -11.24
N THR A 15 -7.78 10.14 -11.02
CA THR A 15 -8.33 9.74 -9.73
C THR A 15 -7.33 8.94 -8.88
N GLY A 16 -6.20 8.53 -9.46
CA GLY A 16 -5.26 7.62 -8.82
C GLY A 16 -5.56 6.16 -9.15
N GLN A 17 -4.52 5.36 -9.40
CA GLN A 17 -4.68 3.92 -9.59
C GLN A 17 -4.85 3.19 -8.26
N LEU A 18 -5.74 2.19 -8.28
CA LEU A 18 -6.06 1.34 -7.14
C LEU A 18 -5.32 0.01 -7.22
N PHE A 19 -4.94 -0.49 -6.06
CA PHE A 19 -4.45 -1.83 -5.83
C PHE A 19 -5.56 -2.63 -5.15
N ASN A 20 -6.04 -3.67 -5.83
CA ASN A 20 -7.20 -4.45 -5.41
C ASN A 20 -6.79 -5.85 -4.97
N MET A 21 -7.34 -6.32 -3.85
CA MET A 21 -7.18 -7.65 -3.32
C MET A 21 -8.56 -8.20 -2.99
N ALA A 22 -9.06 -9.13 -3.80
CA ALA A 22 -10.35 -9.77 -3.56
C ALA A 22 -10.19 -10.99 -2.65
N THR A 23 -11.17 -11.24 -1.78
CA THR A 23 -11.18 -12.39 -0.85
C THR A 23 -11.00 -13.71 -1.57
N VAL A 24 -11.64 -13.84 -2.74
CA VAL A 24 -11.64 -15.05 -3.57
C VAL A 24 -10.24 -15.43 -4.08
N HIS A 25 -9.30 -14.47 -4.08
CA HIS A 25 -7.93 -14.66 -4.55
C HIS A 25 -6.91 -14.78 -3.40
N ALA A 26 -7.34 -14.63 -2.14
CA ALA A 26 -6.50 -14.82 -0.95
C ALA A 26 -7.28 -15.49 0.20
N PRO A 27 -7.76 -16.73 0.01
CA PRO A 27 -8.49 -17.46 1.05
C PRO A 27 -7.67 -17.72 2.31
N ASP A 28 -6.34 -17.72 2.20
CA ASP A 28 -5.34 -18.09 3.22
C ASP A 28 -4.39 -16.93 3.58
N CYS A 29 -4.85 -15.68 3.56
CA CYS A 29 -4.02 -14.50 3.85
C CYS A 29 -2.85 -14.34 2.87
N GLY A 30 -3.17 -14.51 1.58
CA GLY A 30 -2.25 -14.41 0.45
C GLY A 30 -1.41 -13.13 0.42
N GLU A 31 -0.24 -13.25 -0.21
CA GLU A 31 0.72 -12.16 -0.37
C GLU A 31 0.95 -11.91 -1.85
N TRP A 32 0.92 -10.63 -2.24
CA TRP A 32 1.18 -10.20 -3.60
C TRP A 32 2.40 -9.30 -3.68
N SER A 33 3.24 -9.55 -4.67
CA SER A 33 4.30 -8.62 -5.07
C SER A 33 3.68 -7.33 -5.60
N VAL A 34 3.88 -6.24 -4.87
CA VAL A 34 3.47 -4.89 -5.30
C VAL A 34 4.49 -4.34 -6.28
N TYR A 35 5.77 -4.39 -5.90
CA TYR A 35 6.89 -3.96 -6.74
C TYR A 35 8.23 -4.43 -6.18
N ALA A 36 9.19 -4.71 -7.06
CA ALA A 36 10.56 -5.06 -6.69
C ALA A 36 11.56 -4.08 -7.33
N HIS A 37 12.61 -3.75 -6.61
CA HIS A 37 13.71 -2.93 -7.13
C HIS A 37 15.02 -3.31 -6.45
N GLY A 38 15.98 -3.80 -7.25
CA GLY A 38 17.24 -4.34 -6.73
C GLY A 38 16.98 -5.50 -5.77
N THR A 39 17.58 -5.44 -4.58
CA THR A 39 17.45 -6.46 -3.53
C THR A 39 16.23 -6.26 -2.62
N ALA A 40 15.34 -5.31 -2.93
CA ALA A 40 14.15 -5.02 -2.11
C ALA A 40 12.85 -5.38 -2.86
N LEU A 41 11.93 -6.01 -2.14
CA LEU A 41 10.58 -6.37 -2.60
C LEU A 41 9.53 -5.81 -1.63
N ALA A 42 8.55 -5.09 -2.18
CA ALA A 42 7.34 -4.70 -1.46
C ALA A 42 6.25 -5.73 -1.68
N LEU A 43 5.74 -6.28 -0.58
CA LEU A 43 4.63 -7.21 -0.54
C LEU A 43 3.41 -6.54 0.08
N ALA A 44 2.24 -6.84 -0.48
CA ALA A 44 0.95 -6.59 0.15
C ALA A 44 0.41 -7.92 0.66
N LYS A 45 0.27 -8.02 1.97
CA LYS A 45 -0.33 -9.17 2.65
C LYS A 45 -1.77 -8.86 2.98
N TYR A 46 -2.62 -9.82 2.69
CA TYR A 46 -4.00 -9.78 3.11
C TYR A 46 -4.13 -10.24 4.56
N ILE A 47 -4.77 -9.44 5.40
CA ILE A 47 -4.92 -9.73 6.83
C ILE A 47 -6.37 -9.90 7.28
N ASP A 48 -7.32 -9.62 6.39
CA ASP A 48 -8.74 -9.84 6.62
C ASP A 48 -9.34 -10.52 5.39
N ASN A 49 -9.56 -11.83 5.48
CA ASN A 49 -10.10 -12.63 4.39
C ASN A 49 -11.64 -12.53 4.25
N THR A 50 -12.28 -11.62 4.98
CA THR A 50 -13.74 -11.42 4.94
C THR A 50 -14.16 -10.23 4.09
N VAL A 51 -13.24 -9.32 3.72
CA VAL A 51 -13.57 -8.06 3.03
C VAL A 51 -12.69 -7.81 1.81
N ASN A 52 -13.26 -7.58 0.64
CA ASN A 52 -12.45 -7.20 -0.53
C ASN A 52 -11.76 -5.87 -0.26
N SER A 53 -10.45 -5.78 -0.50
CA SER A 53 -9.65 -4.59 -0.17
C SER A 53 -9.23 -3.82 -1.41
N SER A 54 -9.35 -2.50 -1.37
CA SER A 54 -8.89 -1.61 -2.45
C SER A 54 -8.33 -0.31 -1.88
N VAL A 55 -7.05 -0.06 -2.17
CA VAL A 55 -6.32 1.15 -1.71
C VAL A 55 -5.58 1.81 -2.87
N LEU A 56 -5.27 3.09 -2.75
CA LEU A 56 -4.43 3.78 -3.73
C LEU A 56 -2.97 3.32 -3.65
N PHE A 57 -2.31 3.21 -4.80
CA PHE A 57 -0.85 3.05 -4.82
C PHE A 57 -0.11 4.20 -4.11
N ALA A 58 -0.70 5.40 -4.08
CA ALA A 58 -0.19 6.53 -3.33
C ALA A 58 -0.24 6.29 -1.80
N ASP A 59 -1.27 5.61 -1.30
CA ASP A 59 -1.36 5.27 0.13
C ASP A 59 -0.33 4.20 0.50
N ILE A 60 -0.11 3.22 -0.36
CA ILE A 60 0.99 2.25 -0.20
C ILE A 60 2.34 2.97 -0.19
N ALA A 61 2.58 3.90 -1.12
CA ALA A 61 3.80 4.69 -1.15
C ALA A 61 4.03 5.48 0.14
N ASN A 62 3.00 6.18 0.63
CA ASN A 62 3.08 6.97 1.87
C ASN A 62 3.24 6.08 3.11
N THR A 63 2.69 4.86 3.09
CA THR A 63 2.94 3.86 4.13
C THR A 63 4.42 3.50 4.19
N ILE A 64 5.07 3.40 3.02
CA ILE A 64 6.47 3.01 2.91
C ILE A 64 7.41 4.12 3.41
N ASP A 65 7.28 5.35 2.88
CA ASP A 65 8.26 6.43 3.10
C ASP A 65 7.73 7.64 3.89
N GLY A 66 6.45 7.62 4.30
CA GLY A 66 5.79 8.72 5.00
C GLY A 66 5.18 9.78 4.08
N GLY A 67 5.49 9.76 2.78
CA GLY A 67 5.05 10.74 1.80
C GLY A 67 6.19 11.58 1.20
N ALA A 68 5.96 12.14 0.00
CA ALA A 68 6.96 12.92 -0.72
C ALA A 68 7.40 14.21 0.01
N SER A 69 6.50 14.79 0.81
CA SER A 69 6.75 15.99 1.62
C SER A 69 6.70 15.70 3.12
N ALA A 70 7.00 14.46 3.52
CA ALA A 70 6.94 14.03 4.90
C ALA A 70 7.97 14.76 5.77
N THR A 71 7.56 15.21 6.95
CA THR A 71 8.48 15.69 7.98
C THR A 71 9.36 14.54 8.48
N ALA A 72 10.46 14.87 9.17
CA ALA A 72 11.33 13.86 9.76
C ALA A 72 10.57 12.90 10.69
N ASP A 73 9.60 13.41 11.47
CA ASP A 73 8.77 12.58 12.36
C ASP A 73 7.80 11.68 11.59
N GLN A 74 7.25 12.16 10.48
CA GLN A 74 6.40 11.35 9.59
C GLN A 74 7.21 10.25 8.90
N GLN A 75 8.44 10.56 8.47
CA GLN A 75 9.35 9.55 7.90
C GLN A 75 9.77 8.53 8.96
N ALA A 76 10.09 8.97 10.19
CA ALA A 76 10.46 8.08 11.28
C ALA A 76 9.32 7.12 11.69
N THR A 77 8.07 7.53 11.47
CA THR A 77 6.88 6.71 11.71
C THR A 77 6.44 5.89 10.50
N SER A 78 7.05 6.07 9.33
CA SER A 78 6.83 5.24 8.14
C SER A 78 7.43 3.84 8.27
N LEU A 79 7.15 2.96 7.30
CA LEU A 79 7.64 1.58 7.30
C LEU A 79 9.17 1.47 7.20
N ILE A 80 9.82 2.37 6.43
CA ILE A 80 11.28 2.39 6.30
C ILE A 80 11.96 3.29 7.35
N GLY A 81 11.18 4.02 8.13
CA GLY A 81 11.69 4.74 9.29
C GLY A 81 12.21 3.76 10.34
N CYS A 82 13.31 4.09 11.01
CA CYS A 82 13.90 3.28 12.11
C CYS A 82 13.03 3.26 13.38
N GLY A 83 11.71 3.50 13.26
CA GLY A 83 10.76 3.46 14.35
C GLY A 83 10.39 2.05 14.79
N THR A 84 9.29 1.92 15.52
CA THR A 84 8.85 0.66 16.15
C THR A 84 8.17 -0.34 15.21
N ARG A 85 7.96 0.02 13.94
CA ARG A 85 7.22 -0.77 12.95
C ARG A 85 8.18 -1.78 12.30
N ARG A 86 8.23 -2.98 12.89
CA ARG A 86 9.20 -4.07 12.65
C ARG A 86 9.16 -4.72 11.25
N GLY A 87 9.18 -3.93 10.18
CA GLY A 87 9.26 -4.42 8.79
C GLY A 87 7.92 -4.69 8.10
N SER A 88 6.79 -4.49 8.80
CA SER A 88 5.46 -4.48 8.20
C SER A 88 4.56 -3.43 8.85
N PHE A 89 3.65 -2.83 8.07
CA PHE A 89 2.72 -1.82 8.57
C PHE A 89 1.41 -1.78 7.75
N GLY A 90 0.29 -1.54 8.42
CA GLY A 90 -1.00 -1.39 7.76
C GLY A 90 -1.01 -0.18 6.84
N VAL A 91 -1.70 -0.28 5.70
CA VAL A 91 -1.77 0.82 4.73
C VAL A 91 -2.32 2.08 5.41
N GLN A 92 -1.58 3.19 5.29
CA GLN A 92 -1.99 4.51 5.76
C GLN A 92 -2.88 5.16 4.71
N VAL A 93 -4.17 4.86 4.79
CA VAL A 93 -5.19 5.31 3.83
C VAL A 93 -5.48 6.79 4.03
N ASN A 94 -5.35 7.58 2.96
CA ASN A 94 -5.90 8.93 2.93
C ASN A 94 -7.38 8.88 2.52
N ALA A 95 -8.27 8.65 3.49
CA ALA A 95 -9.72 8.53 3.26
C ALA A 95 -10.36 9.82 2.67
N SER A 96 -9.65 10.95 2.72
CA SER A 96 -10.08 12.20 2.09
C SER A 96 -9.79 12.25 0.58
N ALA A 97 -9.02 11.30 0.04
CA ALA A 97 -8.73 11.25 -1.39
C ALA A 97 -10.04 11.05 -2.21
N PRO A 98 -10.28 11.84 -3.26
CA PRO A 98 -11.51 11.76 -4.04
C PRO A 98 -11.80 10.38 -4.64
N ALA A 99 -10.76 9.56 -4.86
CA ALA A 99 -10.86 8.20 -5.37
C ALA A 99 -11.85 7.34 -4.56
N TYR A 100 -11.85 7.46 -3.23
CA TYR A 100 -12.68 6.66 -2.33
C TYR A 100 -14.17 7.04 -2.34
N LYS A 101 -14.50 8.19 -2.95
CA LYS A 101 -15.89 8.65 -3.12
C LYS A 101 -16.33 8.62 -4.58
N ALA A 102 -15.41 8.30 -5.50
CA ALA A 102 -15.70 8.25 -6.93
C ALA A 102 -16.52 7.01 -7.26
N SER A 103 -17.39 7.12 -8.27
CA SER A 103 -18.15 5.98 -8.79
C SER A 103 -17.27 4.87 -9.41
N THR A 104 -16.00 5.19 -9.69
CA THR A 104 -14.99 4.24 -10.17
C THR A 104 -14.37 3.40 -9.06
N TYR A 105 -14.60 3.73 -7.78
CA TYR A 105 -14.16 2.88 -6.68
C TYR A 105 -14.95 1.56 -6.71
N PRO A 106 -14.29 0.39 -6.60
CA PRO A 106 -14.96 -0.90 -6.72
C PRO A 106 -16.07 -1.09 -5.68
N ALA A 107 -17.29 -1.40 -6.15
CA ALA A 107 -18.41 -1.67 -5.26
C ALA A 107 -18.14 -2.91 -4.38
N GLY A 108 -18.41 -2.81 -3.08
CA GLY A 108 -18.19 -3.89 -2.12
C GLY A 108 -16.73 -4.08 -1.69
N TYR A 109 -15.86 -3.11 -1.97
CA TYR A 109 -14.49 -3.06 -1.46
C TYR A 109 -14.36 -2.05 -0.31
N THR A 110 -13.39 -2.27 0.57
CA THR A 110 -13.00 -1.38 1.68
C THR A 110 -11.52 -1.03 1.57
N PRO A 111 -11.05 0.13 2.08
CA PRO A 111 -9.62 0.42 2.12
C PRO A 111 -8.86 -0.32 3.25
N ASP A 112 -9.54 -1.10 4.09
CA ASP A 112 -8.94 -1.90 5.16
C ASP A 112 -8.39 -3.24 4.67
N GLY A 113 -7.73 -4.01 5.55
CA GLY A 113 -7.39 -5.43 5.30
C GLY A 113 -6.05 -5.67 4.60
N ILE A 114 -5.25 -4.62 4.34
CA ILE A 114 -3.94 -4.75 3.68
C ILE A 114 -2.80 -4.32 4.62
N LEU A 115 -1.78 -5.17 4.72
CA LEU A 115 -0.51 -4.92 5.39
C LEU A 115 0.61 -4.85 4.34
N ILE A 116 1.45 -3.81 4.41
CA ILE A 116 2.62 -3.68 3.53
C ILE A 116 3.86 -4.17 4.26
N LYS A 117 4.69 -4.95 3.57
CA LYS A 117 5.96 -5.48 4.07
C LYS A 117 7.08 -5.16 3.07
N ILE A 118 8.22 -4.74 3.59
CA ILE A 118 9.45 -4.63 2.79
C ILE A 118 10.37 -5.78 3.18
N VAL A 119 10.76 -6.59 2.20
CA VAL A 119 11.64 -7.74 2.40
C VAL A 119 12.82 -7.69 1.45
N ALA A 120 13.88 -8.41 1.81
CA ALA A 120 14.92 -8.74 0.85
C ALA A 120 14.33 -9.65 -0.23
N SER A 121 14.56 -9.35 -1.51
CA SER A 121 14.10 -10.15 -2.64
C SER A 121 14.87 -11.46 -2.82
N GLY A 122 15.97 -11.65 -2.08
CA GLY A 122 16.78 -12.88 -2.08
C GLY A 122 17.63 -13.08 -3.34
N ALA A 123 17.76 -12.06 -4.19
CA ALA A 123 18.65 -12.05 -5.36
C ALA A 123 20.13 -11.94 -4.97
#